data_AF-A0A928Z8A4-F1
#
_entry.id   AF-A0A928Z8A4-F1
#
_cell.length_a   1.000
_cell.length_b   1.000
_cell.length_c   1.000
_cell.angle_alpha   90.00
_cell.angle_beta   90.00
_cell.angle_gamma   90.00
#
_symmetry.space_group_name_H-M   'P 1'
#
loop_
_entity.id
_entity.type
_entity.pdbx_description
1 polymer ?
#
loop_
_entity_poly.entity_id
_entity_poly.type
_entity_poly.pdbx_seq_one_letter_code
_entity_poly.pdbx_strand_id
1 'polypeptide(L)'
;MQLEDYFDFLRPDDIRLKGTRIGIETILYDFIHQDRSPEDIARTYPSLNREQVYATILYYLHEKEAVDKYLTNWLDWSHQQWKQQQRNPTPTMLRLRKLRAEREANKKAHDSEIFAG
;
A
#
# COMPACT_ATOMS: atom_id res chain seq x y z
N MET A 1 21.03 2.90 -20.97
CA MET A 1 20.20 2.17 -20.01
C MET A 1 18.76 2.45 -20.38
N GLN A 2 17.95 1.42 -20.64
CA GLN A 2 16.52 1.58 -20.83
C GLN A 2 15.84 1.45 -19.46
N LEU A 3 14.88 2.31 -19.14
CA LEU A 3 14.23 2.29 -17.82
C LEU A 3 13.31 1.08 -17.68
N GLU A 4 12.74 0.67 -18.79
CA GLU A 4 11.83 -0.46 -18.96
C GLU A 4 12.47 -1.78 -18.52
N ASP A 5 13.81 -1.88 -18.55
CA ASP A 5 14.54 -3.07 -18.11
C ASP A 5 14.36 -3.37 -16.60
N TYR A 6 13.94 -2.37 -15.81
CA TYR A 6 13.66 -2.49 -14.38
C TYR A 6 12.24 -2.95 -14.06
N PHE A 7 11.36 -3.06 -15.06
CA PHE A 7 9.94 -3.34 -14.86
C PHE A 7 9.47 -4.61 -15.59
N ASP A 8 8.46 -5.26 -15.00
CA ASP A 8 7.65 -6.27 -15.66
C ASP A 8 6.26 -5.66 -15.95
N PHE A 9 5.96 -5.43 -17.23
CA PHE A 9 4.66 -4.93 -17.69
C PHE A 9 3.69 -6.10 -17.88
N LEU A 10 2.97 -6.46 -16.83
CA LEU A 10 2.06 -7.59 -16.86
C LEU A 10 0.75 -7.23 -17.57
N ARG A 11 0.26 -6.02 -17.33
CA ARG A 11 -0.95 -5.44 -17.93
C ARG A 11 -0.82 -3.91 -18.00
N PRO A 12 -1.67 -3.20 -18.77
CA PRO A 12 -1.66 -1.74 -18.79
C PRO A 12 -1.88 -1.08 -17.40
N ASP A 13 -2.53 -1.80 -16.48
CA ASP A 13 -2.83 -1.42 -15.11
C ASP A 13 -2.02 -2.21 -14.06
N ASP A 14 -1.01 -2.98 -14.48
CA ASP A 14 -0.15 -3.76 -13.57
C ASP A 14 1.31 -3.73 -14.07
N ILE A 15 2.08 -2.79 -13.49
CA ILE A 15 3.51 -2.62 -13.75
C ILE A 15 4.28 -2.91 -12.46
N ARG A 16 5.15 -3.91 -12.48
CA ARG A 16 5.89 -4.41 -11.31
C ARG A 16 7.37 -4.07 -11.41
N LEU A 17 8.04 -3.88 -10.28
CA LEU A 17 9.50 -3.87 -10.26
C LEU A 17 10.03 -5.29 -10.45
N LYS A 18 10.95 -5.45 -11.42
CA LYS A 18 11.42 -6.73 -11.91
C LYS A 18 11.96 -7.63 -10.81
N GLY A 19 11.57 -8.90 -10.84
CA GLY A 19 11.94 -9.88 -9.82
C GLY A 19 11.24 -9.69 -8.46
N THR A 20 10.26 -8.78 -8.38
CA THR A 20 9.47 -8.55 -7.18
C THR A 20 7.97 -8.56 -7.47
N ARG A 21 7.15 -8.56 -6.41
CA ARG A 21 5.69 -8.36 -6.52
C ARG A 21 5.28 -6.92 -6.23
N ILE A 22 6.22 -6.01 -6.04
CA ILE A 22 5.94 -4.61 -5.71
C ILE A 22 5.58 -3.90 -7.01
N GLY A 23 4.44 -3.21 -7.03
CA GLY A 23 4.02 -2.38 -8.15
C GLY A 23 4.64 -0.99 -8.08
N ILE A 24 4.79 -0.32 -9.22
CA ILE A 24 5.37 1.03 -9.29
C ILE A 24 4.55 2.03 -8.46
N GLU A 25 3.24 1.81 -8.31
CA GLU A 25 2.36 2.65 -7.50
C GLU A 25 2.79 2.73 -6.05
N THR A 26 3.43 1.69 -5.51
CA THR A 26 3.89 1.68 -4.11
C THR A 26 5.01 2.71 -3.93
N ILE A 27 5.97 2.72 -4.85
CA ILE A 27 7.12 3.64 -4.83
C ILE A 27 6.67 5.07 -5.11
N LEU A 28 5.81 5.24 -6.12
CA LEU A 28 5.32 6.55 -6.51
C LEU A 28 4.38 7.15 -5.47
N TYR A 29 3.59 6.34 -4.76
CA TYR A 29 2.75 6.83 -3.67
C TYR A 29 3.60 7.36 -2.51
N ASP A 30 4.64 6.61 -2.10
CA ASP A 30 5.56 7.06 -1.05
C ASP A 30 6.34 8.32 -1.45
N PHE A 31 6.76 8.42 -2.72
CA PHE A 31 7.47 9.59 -3.23
C PHE A 31 6.56 10.82 -3.36
N ILE A 32 5.40 10.69 -4.00
CA ILE A 32 4.52 11.82 -4.36
C ILE A 32 3.65 12.28 -3.19
N HIS A 33 3.10 11.34 -2.41
CA HIS A 33 2.10 11.65 -1.38
C HIS A 33 2.64 11.65 0.05
N GLN A 34 3.76 10.97 0.31
CA GLN A 34 4.41 10.95 1.62
C GLN A 34 5.71 11.76 1.66
N ASP A 35 6.11 12.39 0.55
CA ASP A 35 7.31 13.22 0.44
C ASP A 35 8.58 12.49 0.94
N ARG A 36 8.65 11.17 0.71
CA ARG A 36 9.79 10.36 1.12
C ARG A 36 10.92 10.46 0.11
N SER A 37 12.15 10.53 0.62
CA SER A 37 13.34 10.44 -0.22
C SER A 37 13.45 9.05 -0.89
N PRO A 38 14.02 8.94 -2.11
CA PRO A 38 14.29 7.66 -2.75
C PRO A 38 15.08 6.69 -1.85
N GLU A 39 16.00 7.21 -1.04
CA GLU A 39 16.81 6.45 -0.09
C GLU A 39 15.97 5.86 1.05
N ASP A 40 15.04 6.65 1.61
CA ASP A 40 14.14 6.19 2.65
C ASP A 40 13.16 5.14 2.12
N ILE A 41 12.70 5.31 0.88
CA ILE A 41 11.87 4.32 0.19
C ILE A 41 12.65 3.01 0.02
N ALA A 42 13.87 3.05 -0.53
CA ALA A 42 14.70 1.86 -0.69
C ALA A 42 14.96 1.12 0.63
N ARG A 43 15.17 1.87 1.73
CA ARG A 43 15.32 1.30 3.07
C ARG A 43 14.04 0.66 3.62
N THR A 44 12.87 1.12 3.18
CA THR A 44 11.55 0.60 3.59
C THR A 44 11.24 -0.75 2.95
N TYR A 45 11.79 -1.02 1.75
CA TYR A 45 11.51 -2.24 0.98
C TYR A 45 12.80 -3.06 0.73
N PRO A 46 13.18 -3.97 1.65
CA PRO A 46 14.44 -4.73 1.55
C PRO A 46 14.58 -5.62 0.31
N SER A 47 13.47 -5.94 -0.36
CA SER A 47 13.47 -6.69 -1.61
C SER A 47 13.80 -5.86 -2.85
N LEU A 48 13.87 -4.53 -2.70
CA LEU A 48 14.22 -3.61 -3.78
C LEU A 48 15.66 -3.14 -3.62
N ASN A 49 16.34 -2.96 -4.75
CA ASN A 49 17.59 -2.23 -4.77
C ASN A 49 17.33 -0.73 -5.01
N ARG A 50 18.35 0.09 -4.75
CA ARG A 50 18.23 1.56 -4.88
C ARG A 50 18.04 2.01 -6.33
N GLU A 51 18.64 1.30 -7.28
CA GLU A 51 18.50 1.59 -8.72
C GLU A 51 17.05 1.43 -9.18
N GLN A 52 16.35 0.39 -8.72
CA GLN A 52 14.94 0.15 -9.00
C GLN A 52 14.04 1.29 -8.51
N VAL A 53 14.30 1.83 -7.32
CA VAL A 53 13.55 2.97 -6.78
C VAL A 53 13.80 4.22 -7.64
N TYR A 54 15.06 4.54 -7.94
CA TYR A 54 15.37 5.68 -8.80
C TYR A 54 14.83 5.52 -10.22
N ALA A 55 14.95 4.33 -10.82
CA ALA A 55 14.43 4.04 -12.14
C ALA A 55 12.91 4.25 -12.18
N THR A 56 12.19 3.86 -11.13
CA THR A 56 10.73 4.10 -11.01
C THR A 56 10.40 5.58 -11.00
N ILE A 57 11.12 6.36 -10.19
CA ILE A 57 10.90 7.81 -10.11
C ILE A 57 11.27 8.49 -11.44
N LEU A 58 12.39 8.11 -12.05
CA LEU A 58 12.82 8.66 -13.32
C LEU A 58 11.87 8.28 -14.47
N TYR A 59 11.35 7.05 -14.47
CA TYR A 59 10.33 6.59 -15.43
C TYR A 59 9.05 7.41 -15.28
N TYR A 60 8.60 7.65 -14.05
CA TYR A 60 7.47 8.55 -13.78
C TYR A 60 7.72 9.97 -14.29
N LEU A 61 8.91 10.53 -14.10
CA LEU A 61 9.22 11.87 -14.59
C LEU A 61 9.30 11.93 -16.13
N HIS A 62 9.71 10.84 -16.78
CA HIS A 62 9.77 10.73 -18.25
C HIS A 62 8.38 10.57 -18.87
N GLU A 63 7.54 9.69 -18.32
CA GLU A 63 6.22 9.29 -18.82
C GLU A 63 5.08 9.87 -17.97
N LYS A 64 5.26 11.10 -17.47
CA LYS A 64 4.44 11.65 -16.38
C LYS A 64 2.94 11.58 -16.63
N GLU A 65 2.47 11.97 -17.81
CA GLU A 65 1.04 11.98 -18.12
C GLU A 65 0.44 10.56 -18.12
N ALA A 66 1.14 9.59 -18.72
CA ALA A 66 0.69 8.21 -18.75
C ALA A 66 0.66 7.58 -17.35
N VAL A 67 1.69 7.85 -16.56
CA VAL A 67 1.80 7.29 -15.20
C VAL A 67 0.86 8.00 -14.21
N ASP A 68 0.62 9.30 -14.34
CA ASP A 68 -0.41 10.02 -13.55
C ASP A 68 -1.80 9.38 -13.76
N LYS A 69 -2.13 9.04 -15.01
CA LYS A 69 -3.39 8.36 -15.35
C LYS A 69 -3.43 6.94 -14.74
N TYR A 70 -2.33 6.20 -14.81
CA TYR A 70 -2.19 4.89 -14.16
C TYR A 70 -2.46 4.99 -12.65
N LEU A 71 -1.80 5.93 -11.96
CA LEU A 71 -1.94 6.12 -10.51
C LEU A 71 -3.36 6.55 -10.12
N THR A 72 -3.97 7.43 -10.89
CA THR A 72 -5.35 7.89 -10.65
C THR A 72 -6.32 6.72 -10.73
N ASN A 73 -6.22 5.89 -11.77
CA ASN A 73 -7.06 4.70 -11.92
C ASN A 73 -6.85 3.71 -10.76
N TRP A 74 -5.60 3.51 -10.34
CA TRP A 74 -5.27 2.64 -9.22
C TRP A 74 -5.86 3.14 -7.90
N LEU A 75 -5.78 4.44 -7.62
CA LEU A 75 -6.36 5.06 -6.42
C LEU A 75 -7.89 4.94 -6.40
N ASP A 76 -8.55 5.23 -7.51
CA ASP A 76 -10.00 5.13 -7.64
C ASP A 76 -10.47 3.69 -7.45
N TRP A 77 -9.81 2.73 -8.09
CA TRP A 77 -10.10 1.32 -7.91
C TRP A 77 -9.91 0.89 -6.46
N SER A 78 -8.78 1.26 -5.84
CA SER A 78 -8.47 0.93 -4.44
C SER A 78 -9.54 1.48 -3.49
N HIS A 79 -9.96 2.72 -3.69
CA HIS A 79 -11.01 3.34 -2.89
C HIS A 79 -12.37 2.65 -3.07
N GLN A 80 -12.74 2.28 -4.30
CA GLN A 80 -13.96 1.53 -4.57
C GLN A 80 -13.93 0.14 -3.91
N GLN A 81 -12.82 -0.59 -4.02
CA GLN A 81 -12.66 -1.89 -3.37
C GLN A 81 -12.78 -1.79 -1.85
N TRP A 82 -12.18 -0.76 -1.25
CA TRP A 82 -12.31 -0.52 0.20
C TRP A 82 -13.76 -0.27 0.61
N LYS A 83 -14.51 0.54 -0.15
CA LYS A 83 -15.94 0.76 0.12
C LYS A 83 -16.75 -0.53 0.00
N GLN A 84 -16.47 -1.37 -0.99
CA GLN A 84 -17.14 -2.65 -1.18
C GLN A 84 -16.86 -3.62 -0.02
N GLN A 85 -15.59 -3.74 0.39
CA GLN A 85 -15.20 -4.58 1.53
C GLN A 85 -15.83 -4.12 2.85
N GLN A 86 -15.97 -2.81 3.05
CA GLN A 86 -16.66 -2.27 4.23
C GLN A 86 -18.16 -2.57 4.23
N ARG A 87 -18.80 -2.58 3.05
CA ARG A 87 -20.22 -2.90 2.90
C ARG A 87 -20.51 -4.38 3.04
N ASN A 88 -19.58 -5.26 2.67
CA ASN A 88 -19.76 -6.71 2.73
C ASN A 88 -18.60 -7.41 3.46
N PRO A 89 -18.49 -7.23 4.79
CA PRO A 89 -17.43 -7.85 5.56
C PRO A 89 -17.60 -9.37 5.57
N THR A 90 -16.50 -10.10 5.38
CA THR A 90 -16.52 -11.57 5.44
C THR A 90 -16.93 -12.07 6.83
N PRO A 91 -17.53 -13.28 6.92
CA PRO A 91 -17.92 -13.85 8.22
C PRO A 91 -16.77 -13.92 9.23
N THR A 92 -15.55 -14.22 8.75
CA THR A 92 -14.34 -14.24 9.58
C THR A 92 -14.02 -12.86 10.16
N MET A 93 -14.16 -11.78 9.37
CA MET A 93 -13.95 -10.42 9.87
C MET A 93 -15.00 -10.03 10.91
N LEU A 94 -16.26 -10.41 10.72
CA LEU A 94 -17.32 -10.18 11.72
C LEU A 94 -17.01 -10.90 13.03
N ARG A 95 -16.59 -12.17 12.96
CA ARG A 95 -16.18 -12.94 14.15
C ARG A 95 -14.99 -12.31 14.86
N LEU A 96 -13.98 -11.84 14.12
CA LEU A 96 -12.81 -11.18 14.68
C LEU A 96 -13.17 -9.84 15.35
N ARG A 97 -14.06 -9.04 14.74
CA ARG A 97 -14.57 -7.79 15.33
C ARG A 97 -15.29 -8.05 16.65
N LYS A 98 -16.14 -9.07 16.70
CA LYS A 98 -16.86 -9.46 17.93
C LYS A 98 -15.88 -9.85 19.04
N LEU A 99 -14.90 -10.70 18.74
CA LEU A 99 -13.90 -11.14 19.71
C LEU A 99 -13.06 -9.97 20.26
N ARG A 100 -12.73 -8.98 19.43
CA ARG A 100 -12.02 -7.77 19.88
C ARG A 100 -12.87 -6.94 20.84
N ALA A 101 -14.14 -6.70 20.50
CA ALA A 101 -15.06 -5.95 21.35
C ALA A 101 -15.27 -6.62 22.71
N GLU A 102 -15.41 -7.95 22.74
CA GLU A 102 -15.53 -8.73 23.99
C GLU A 102 -14.26 -8.59 24.86
N ARG A 103 -13.06 -8.65 24.26
CA ARG A 103 -11.80 -8.46 24.98
C ARG A 103 -11.64 -7.06 25.55
N GLU A 104 -12.02 -6.03 24.79
CA GLU A 104 -11.97 -4.64 25.26
C GLU A 104 -12.95 -4.38 26.39
N ALA A 105 -14.17 -4.94 26.31
CA ALA A 105 -15.17 -4.85 27.38
C ALA A 105 -14.67 -5.53 28.66
N ASN A 106 -14.12 -6.75 28.55
CA ASN A 106 -13.57 -7.47 29.69
C ASN A 106 -12.37 -6.75 30.31
N LYS A 107 -11.49 -6.14 29.50
CA LYS A 107 -10.37 -5.34 30.01
C LYS A 107 -10.87 -4.12 30.79
N LYS A 108 -11.85 -3.38 30.25
CA LYS A 108 -12.44 -2.23 30.95
C LYS A 108 -13.13 -2.63 32.25
N ALA A 109 -13.87 -3.74 32.27
CA ALA A 109 -14.51 -4.26 33.48
C ALA A 109 -13.46 -4.60 34.55
N HIS A 110 -12.41 -5.31 34.18
CA HIS A 110 -11.31 -5.67 35.06
C HIS A 110 -10.56 -4.44 35.61
N ASP A 111 -10.25 -3.46 34.76
CA ASP A 111 -9.60 -2.22 35.19
C ASP A 111 -10.52 -1.45 36.17
N SER A 112 -11.83 -1.40 35.91
CA SER A 112 -12.82 -0.72 36.79
C SER A 112 -12.89 -1.34 38.18
N GLU A 113 -12.81 -2.67 38.27
CA GLU A 113 -12.84 -3.41 39.55
C GLU A 113 -11.55 -3.21 40.36
N ILE A 114 -10.40 -3.01 39.70
CA ILE A 114 -9.11 -2.76 40.37
C ILE A 114 -9.04 -1.35 40.98
N PHE A 115 -9.64 -0.35 40.34
CA PHE A 115 -9.61 1.05 40.83
C PHE A 115 -10.76 1.40 41.80
N ALA A 116 -11.68 0.48 42.08
CA ALA A 116 -12.82 0.67 42.97
C ALA A 116 -12.63 0.11 44.40
N GLY A 117 -11.46 -0.45 44.73
CA GLY A 117 -11.08 -0.94 46.06
C GLY A 117 -9.91 -0.16 46.65
#